data_AF-A0AAV2AFS1-F1
#
_entry.id   AF-A0AAV2AFS1-F1
#
_cell.length_a   1.000
_cell.length_b   1.000
_cell.length_c   1.000
_cell.angle_alpha   90.00
_cell.angle_beta   90.00
_cell.angle_gamma   90.00
#
_symmetry.space_group_name_H-M   'P 1'
#
loop_
_entity.id
_entity.type
_entity.pdbx_description
1 polymer ?
#
loop_
_entity_poly.entity_id
_entity_poly.type
_entity_poly.pdbx_seq_one_letter_code
_entity_poly.pdbx_strand_id
1 'polypeptide(L)'
;HNAPATLVLISGDINYSPLLSDFKNRKGIRVIVVHQIASPYFIDIDDEHFEWNYFTENLPPRRPFVPQIPVEVLVTHLPETFT
;
A
#
# COMPACT_ATOMS: atom_id res chain seq x y z
N HIS A 1 13.99 -20.92 22.42
CA HIS A 1 14.14 -20.88 20.95
C HIS A 1 13.09 -19.95 20.39
N ASN A 2 13.44 -18.74 19.94
CA ASN A 2 12.51 -17.89 19.20
C ASN A 2 12.55 -18.31 17.74
N ALA A 3 11.37 -18.55 17.16
CA ALA A 3 11.22 -18.85 15.74
C ALA A 3 11.71 -17.66 14.89
N PRO A 4 12.23 -17.91 13.67
CA PRO A 4 12.58 -16.83 12.76
C PRO A 4 11.34 -15.96 12.48
N ALA A 5 11.54 -14.65 12.52
CA ALA A 5 10.49 -13.65 12.27
C ALA A 5 10.92 -12.68 11.18
N THR A 6 9.94 -12.12 10.49
CA THR A 6 10.13 -11.14 9.41
C THR A 6 9.27 -9.92 9.68
N LEU A 7 9.86 -8.73 9.52
CA LEU A 7 9.17 -7.45 9.58
C LEU A 7 9.06 -6.88 8.17
N VAL A 8 7.85 -6.47 7.79
CA VAL A 8 7.58 -5.77 6.52
C VAL A 8 7.17 -4.34 6.85
N LEU A 9 7.95 -3.36 6.40
CA LEU A 9 7.61 -1.94 6.51
C LEU A 9 7.14 -1.43 5.16
N ILE A 10 5.97 -0.80 5.12
CA ILE A 10 5.47 -0.08 3.93
C ILE A 10 5.65 1.41 4.18
N SER A 11 6.86 1.91 3.88
CA SER A 11 7.25 3.31 4.03
C SER A 11 8.61 3.54 3.38
N GLY A 12 8.87 4.77 2.94
CA GLY A 12 10.21 5.24 2.55
C GLY A 12 10.78 6.30 3.48
N ASP A 13 10.19 6.48 4.67
CA ASP A 13 10.62 7.50 5.63
C ASP A 13 11.89 7.06 6.39
N ILE A 14 12.97 7.83 6.21
CA ILE A 14 14.28 7.60 6.84
C ILE A 14 14.23 7.61 8.37
N ASN A 15 13.20 8.20 8.98
CA ASN A 15 13.06 8.23 10.43
C ASN A 15 12.87 6.83 11.03
N TYR A 16 12.50 5.82 10.22
CA TYR A 16 12.43 4.43 10.67
C TYR A 16 13.79 3.72 10.70
N SER A 17 14.86 4.29 10.12
CA SER A 17 16.20 3.69 10.06
C SER A 17 16.72 3.13 11.39
N PRO A 18 16.61 3.85 12.53
CA PRO A 18 17.10 3.33 13.81
C PRO A 18 16.31 2.10 14.27
N LEU A 19 14.99 2.11 14.05
CA LEU A 19 14.10 1.01 14.42
C LEU A 19 14.38 -0.25 13.60
N LEU A 20 14.53 -0.10 12.27
CA LEU A 20 14.87 -1.19 11.37
C LEU A 20 16.24 -1.79 11.70
N SER A 21 17.22 -0.93 11.98
CA SER A 21 18.56 -1.35 12.42
C SER A 21 18.52 -2.16 13.71
N ASP A 22 17.68 -1.77 14.68
CA ASP A 22 17.51 -2.52 15.92
C ASP A 22 16.84 -3.90 15.68
N PHE A 23 15.82 -3.97 14.80
CA PHE A 23 15.19 -5.24 14.46
C PHE A 23 16.13 -6.20 13.75
N LYS A 24 16.87 -5.72 12.76
CA LYS A 24 17.84 -6.52 12.01
C LYS A 24 19.03 -6.93 12.88
N ASN A 25 19.76 -5.94 13.40
CA ASN A 25 21.07 -6.19 14.00
C ASN A 25 20.98 -6.72 15.44
N ARG A 26 20.00 -6.27 16.24
CA ARG A 26 19.89 -6.68 17.65
C ARG A 26 18.97 -7.86 17.85
N LYS A 27 17.90 -7.96 17.06
CA LYS A 27 16.87 -9.00 17.23
C LYS A 27 16.96 -10.12 16.19
N GLY A 28 17.83 -10.00 15.18
CA GLY A 28 17.98 -11.01 14.13
C GLY A 28 16.71 -11.21 13.31
N ILE A 29 15.87 -10.18 13.22
CA ILE A 29 14.62 -10.20 12.44
C ILE A 29 14.94 -9.76 11.03
N ARG A 30 14.48 -10.53 10.04
CA ARG A 30 14.61 -10.16 8.64
C ARG A 30 13.73 -8.94 8.35
N VAL A 31 14.28 -7.93 7.70
CA VAL A 31 13.59 -6.66 7.39
C VAL A 31 13.36 -6.56 5.89
N ILE A 32 12.09 -6.39 5.50
CA ILE A 32 11.68 -6.09 4.13
C ILE A 32 11.05 -4.71 4.09
N VAL A 33 11.45 -3.88 3.13
CA VAL A 33 10.91 -2.53 2.94
C VAL A 33 10.17 -2.41 1.61
N VAL A 34 8.95 -1.88 1.63
CA VAL A 34 8.23 -1.49 0.41
C VAL A 34 8.11 0.02 0.40
N HIS A 35 8.64 0.67 -0.64
CA HIS A 35 8.72 2.14 -0.70
C HIS A 35 8.33 2.68 -2.08
N GLN A 36 7.77 3.89 -2.12
CA GLN A 36 7.59 4.62 -3.39
C GLN A 36 8.81 5.49 -3.71
N ILE A 37 9.37 6.16 -2.71
CA ILE A 37 10.63 6.93 -2.77
C ILE A 37 11.34 6.67 -1.45
N ALA A 38 12.63 6.33 -1.49
CA ALA A 38 13.46 6.14 -0.30
C ALA A 38 14.85 6.72 -0.55
N SER A 39 15.54 7.11 0.53
CA SER A 39 16.94 7.54 0.43
C SER A 39 17.85 6.30 0.28
N PRO A 40 19.04 6.43 -0.35
CA PRO A 40 19.99 5.31 -0.47
C PRO A 40 20.38 4.74 0.89
N TYR A 41 20.60 5.60 1.89
CA TYR A 41 20.91 5.18 3.26
C TYR A 41 19.81 4.36 3.93
N PHE A 42 18.55 4.53 3.52
CA PHE A 42 17.43 3.73 4.03
C PHE A 42 17.46 2.32 3.43
N ILE A 43 17.76 2.23 2.14
CA ILE A 43 17.85 0.99 1.36
C ILE A 43 19.01 0.09 1.82
N ASP A 44 20.10 0.68 2.29
CA ASP A 44 21.26 -0.08 2.79
C ASP A 44 20.98 -0.82 4.11
N ILE A 45 19.90 -0.47 4.82
CA ILE A 45 19.58 -1.03 6.15
C ILE A 45 18.79 -2.33 6.03
N ASP A 46 17.87 -2.45 5.07
CA ASP A 46 17.01 -3.62 4.92
C ASP A 46 17.72 -4.86 4.35
N ASP A 47 17.08 -6.02 4.45
CA ASP A 47 17.55 -7.23 3.79
C ASP A 47 17.06 -7.30 2.35
N GLU A 48 15.85 -6.82 2.09
CA GLU A 48 15.22 -6.74 0.78
C GLU A 48 14.30 -5.52 0.70
N HIS A 49 14.27 -4.89 -0.47
CA HIS A 49 13.34 -3.79 -0.76
C HIS A 49 12.61 -4.00 -2.07
N PHE A 50 11.42 -3.40 -2.16
CA PHE A 50 10.58 -3.41 -3.34
C PHE A 50 10.00 -2.02 -3.59
N GLU A 51 9.94 -1.63 -4.87
CA GLU A 51 9.18 -0.45 -5.25
C GLU A 51 7.68 -0.70 -5.06
N TRP A 52 6.97 0.31 -4.55
CA TRP A 52 5.52 0.27 -4.37
C TRP A 52 4.78 -0.07 -5.66
N ASN A 53 5.28 0.43 -6.80
CA ASN A 53 4.69 0.21 -8.12
C ASN A 53 4.61 -1.28 -8.50
N TYR A 54 5.57 -2.10 -8.04
CA TYR A 54 5.55 -3.55 -8.26
C TYR A 54 4.24 -4.19 -7.79
N PHE A 55 3.63 -3.64 -6.73
CA PHE A 55 2.37 -4.14 -6.17
C PHE A 55 1.13 -3.43 -6.71
N THR A 56 1.28 -2.21 -7.24
CA THR A 56 0.12 -1.36 -7.56
C THR A 56 -0.15 -1.10 -9.03
N GLU A 57 0.80 -1.35 -9.92
CA GLU A 57 0.67 -0.98 -11.34
C GLU A 57 -0.50 -1.69 -12.05
N ASN A 58 -0.77 -2.96 -11.68
CA ASN A 58 -1.77 -3.80 -12.36
C ASN A 58 -2.85 -4.31 -11.39
N LEU A 59 -3.34 -3.44 -10.50
CA LEU A 59 -4.41 -3.83 -9.59
C LEU A 59 -5.75 -4.01 -10.33
N PRO A 60 -6.55 -5.01 -9.94
CA PRO A 60 -7.91 -5.14 -10.43
C PRO A 60 -8.70 -3.84 -10.22
N PRO A 61 -9.55 -3.43 -11.18
CA PRO A 61 -10.32 -2.22 -11.02
C PRO A 61 -11.23 -2.34 -9.79
N ARG A 62 -11.23 -1.33 -8.92
CA ARG A 62 -12.00 -1.32 -7.65
C ARG A 62 -13.50 -1.48 -7.86
N ARG A 63 -13.98 -1.12 -9.05
CA ARG A 63 -15.35 -1.34 -9.49
C ARG A 63 -15.30 -2.07 -10.82
N PRO A 64 -16.23 -2.99 -11.09
CA PRO A 64 -16.38 -3.50 -12.44
C PRO A 64 -16.50 -2.31 -13.39
N PHE A 65 -15.82 -2.40 -14.53
CA PHE A 65 -15.98 -1.42 -15.60
C PHE A 65 -17.44 -1.44 -16.04
N VAL A 66 -18.20 -0.43 -15.60
CA VAL A 66 -19.55 -0.18 -16.11
C VAL A 66 -19.35 0.75 -17.30
N PRO A 67 -19.59 0.30 -18.54
CA PRO A 67 -19.47 1.17 -19.70
C PRO A 67 -20.40 2.38 -19.51
N GLN A 68 -19.92 3.58 -19.83
CA GLN A 68 -20.74 4.79 -19.86
C GLN A 68 -21.64 4.75 -21.11
N ILE A 69 -22.69 3.94 -21.03
CA ILE A 69 -23.77 3.89 -22.03
C ILE A 69 -24.90 4.83 -21.59
N PRO A 70 -25.58 5.51 -22.52
CA PRO A 70 -26.84 6.19 -22.22
C PRO A 70 -27.81 5.19 -21.59
N VAL A 71 -28.39 5.56 -20.46
CA VAL A 71 -29.42 4.78 -19.77
C VAL A 71 -30.69 5.61 -19.66
N GLU A 72 -31.83 4.99 -19.91
CA GLU A 72 -33.12 5.60 -19.62
C GLU A 72 -33.43 5.42 -18.14
N VAL A 73 -33.75 6.53 -17.47
CA VAL A 73 -34.16 6.53 -16.06
C VAL A 73 -35.65 6.78 -16.01
N LEU A 74 -36.42 5.76 -15.59
CA LEU A 74 -37.83 5.92 -15.29
C LEU A 74 -37.99 6.48 -13.87
N VAL A 75 -38.41 7.74 -13.76
CA VAL A 75 -38.75 8.35 -12.47
C VAL A 75 -40.24 8.16 -12.21
N THR A 76 -40.60 7.56 -11.08
CA THR A 76 -41.98 7.35 -10.64
C THR A 76 -42.24 8.08 -9.33
N HIS A 77 -43.50 8.33 -9.00
CA HIS A 77 -43.93 8.98 -7.75
C HIS A 77 -43.37 10.40 -7.53
N LEU A 78 -43.31 11.21 -8.61
CA LEU A 78 -43.03 12.62 -8.46
C LEU A 78 -44.16 13.30 -7.65
N PRO A 79 -43.83 14.20 -6.71
CA PRO A 79 -44.84 14.95 -5.97
C PRO A 79 -45.70 15.77 -6.94
N GLU A 80 -47.02 15.76 -6.75
CA GLU A 80 -47.95 16.49 -7.61
C GLU A 80 -47.87 18.02 -7.41
N THR A 81 -47.30 18.48 -6.29
CA THR A 81 -47.14 19.90 -5.97
C THR A 81 -45.82 20.16 -5.25
N PHE A 82 -45.03 21.11 -5.76
CA PHE A 82 -43.94 21.74 -5.02
C PHE A 82 -44.52 22.93 -4.24
N THR A 83 -44.82 22.74 -2.95
CA THR A 83 -45.16 23.84 -2.03
C THR A 83 -43.92 24.37 -1.33
#